data_AF-A0A369KCY7-F1
#
_entry.id   AF-A0A369KCY7-F1
#
_cell.length_a   1.000
_cell.length_b   1.000
_cell.length_c   1.000
_cell.angle_alpha   90.00
_cell.angle_beta   90.00
_cell.angle_gamma   90.00
#
_symmetry.space_group_name_H-M   'P 1'
#
loop_
_entity.id
_entity.type
_entity.pdbx_description
1 polymer ?
#
loop_
_entity_poly.entity_id
_entity_poly.type
_entity_poly.pdbx_seq_one_letter_code
_entity_poly.pdbx_strand_id
1 'polypeptide(L)'
;MPPRIRAIKILVQCTSLAECELSVGYNSVPVNATPHAVLGHLTSMSVQAKPGSQGTSGIVSILNALTLPALKILVVSTAWVPNDPISTTLISLQQRSHFLLEHFSLSGIIDVVPLGMLFHAVPTLKTVSLHPYDQSIYRSLLLLLESPWPQNDKLLLPHLHSLELSAHALGIYANSSGKLQYHMVLDPDVIHHYRRLSNLRSPMLFAMLRKRFRGSPNSKDGIAQLKNVTLRTYRSSGEVGYGDDQGLQQAWIDDDDEFCALQLTVRKLKEQGIVVQFPVECID
;
A
#
# COMPACT_ATOMS: atom_id res chain seq x y z
N MET A 1 5.04 34.17 -6.42
CA MET A 1 5.28 32.99 -7.28
C MET A 1 4.87 31.74 -6.50
N PRO A 2 4.05 30.82 -7.04
CA PRO A 2 3.54 29.69 -6.29
C PRO A 2 4.69 28.76 -5.83
N PRO A 3 4.66 28.23 -4.59
CA PRO A 3 5.72 27.35 -4.05
C PRO A 3 6.00 26.11 -4.91
N ARG A 4 5.01 25.59 -5.65
CA ARG A 4 5.13 24.41 -6.53
C ARG A 4 6.05 24.63 -7.73
N ILE A 5 5.91 25.79 -8.39
CA ILE A 5 6.78 26.16 -9.51
C ILE A 5 8.22 26.29 -9.00
N ARG A 6 8.42 26.72 -7.74
CA ARG A 6 9.75 26.73 -7.12
C ARG A 6 10.27 25.32 -6.87
N ALA A 7 9.47 24.41 -6.29
CA ALA A 7 9.89 23.03 -6.05
C ALA A 7 10.27 22.29 -7.34
N ILE A 8 9.42 22.34 -8.38
CA ILE A 8 9.71 21.72 -9.67
C ILE A 8 10.93 22.37 -10.33
N LYS A 9 11.06 23.70 -10.27
CA LYS A 9 12.27 24.39 -10.79
C LYS A 9 13.54 23.98 -10.05
N ILE A 10 13.48 23.80 -8.73
CA ILE A 10 14.62 23.31 -7.95
C ILE A 10 14.95 21.87 -8.37
N LEU A 11 13.96 21.00 -8.49
CA LEU A 11 14.18 19.62 -8.95
C LEU A 11 14.83 19.56 -10.33
N VAL A 12 14.40 20.41 -11.27
CA VAL A 12 14.99 20.51 -12.62
C VAL A 12 16.46 20.94 -12.57
N GLN A 13 16.86 21.76 -11.61
CA GLN A 13 18.25 22.18 -11.44
C GLN A 13 19.13 21.07 -10.86
N CYS A 14 18.53 20.09 -10.17
CA CYS A 14 19.23 18.96 -9.59
C CYS A 14 19.43 17.84 -10.63
N THR A 15 20.27 18.09 -11.65
CA THR A 15 20.44 17.17 -12.79
C THR A 15 21.02 15.80 -12.42
N SER A 16 21.70 15.68 -11.28
CA SER A 16 22.27 14.43 -10.78
C SER A 16 21.48 13.81 -9.63
N LEU A 17 20.24 14.26 -9.40
CA LEU A 17 19.39 13.76 -8.31
C LEU A 17 19.02 12.29 -8.55
N ALA A 18 19.51 11.41 -7.68
CA ALA A 18 19.20 9.98 -7.69
C ALA A 18 18.04 9.61 -6.75
N GLU A 19 17.88 10.36 -5.66
CA GLU A 19 16.89 10.11 -4.61
C GLU A 19 16.20 11.42 -4.22
N CYS A 20 14.89 11.37 -4.00
CA CYS A 20 14.09 12.54 -3.68
C CYS A 20 13.00 12.21 -2.67
N GLU A 21 12.96 12.94 -1.55
CA GLU A 21 11.86 12.91 -0.61
C GLU A 21 11.14 14.27 -0.57
N LEU A 22 9.82 14.26 -0.68
CA LEU A 22 9.00 15.45 -0.72
C LEU A 22 7.80 15.34 0.23
N SER A 23 7.71 16.27 1.19
CA SER A 23 6.49 16.44 2.00
C SER A 23 5.64 17.60 1.48
N VAL A 24 4.41 17.31 1.08
CA VAL A 24 3.55 18.24 0.32
C VAL A 24 2.34 18.67 1.15
N GLY A 25 2.13 19.98 1.27
CA GLY A 25 0.96 20.57 1.93
C GLY A 25 -0.16 20.97 0.96
N TYR A 26 -1.21 21.60 1.49
CA TYR A 26 -2.33 22.17 0.72
C TYR A 26 -1.86 23.15 -0.34
N ASN A 27 -2.48 23.09 -1.51
CA ASN A 27 -2.55 24.21 -2.44
C ASN A 27 -3.75 23.98 -3.38
N SER A 28 -4.73 24.88 -3.36
CA SER A 28 -5.76 24.92 -4.38
C SER A 28 -5.16 25.27 -5.75
N VAL A 29 -5.94 24.96 -6.80
CA VAL A 29 -5.86 25.46 -8.19
C VAL A 29 -4.90 24.72 -9.17
N PRO A 30 -5.07 24.92 -10.49
CA PRO A 30 -5.84 24.12 -11.44
C PRO A 30 -4.96 23.16 -12.27
N VAL A 31 -5.61 22.22 -12.95
CA VAL A 31 -5.09 21.06 -13.69
C VAL A 31 -4.05 21.37 -14.81
N ASN A 32 -3.84 22.64 -15.15
CA ASN A 32 -3.05 23.03 -16.32
C ASN A 32 -1.86 23.92 -15.95
N ALA A 33 -0.71 23.34 -15.65
CA ALA A 33 0.57 24.06 -15.68
C ALA A 33 1.75 23.11 -15.89
N THR A 34 2.16 22.98 -17.16
CA THR A 34 3.52 22.62 -17.61
C THR A 34 4.57 23.55 -16.97
N PRO A 35 5.81 23.10 -16.75
CA PRO A 35 6.55 22.14 -17.59
C PRO A 35 6.67 20.74 -16.99
N HIS A 36 6.64 19.74 -17.87
CA HIS A 36 7.03 18.37 -17.54
C HIS A 36 8.55 18.36 -17.37
N ALA A 37 9.01 18.27 -16.14
CA ALA A 37 10.42 18.15 -15.82
C ALA A 37 10.85 16.69 -15.96
N VAL A 38 11.92 16.45 -16.72
CA VAL A 38 12.53 15.12 -16.84
C VAL A 38 13.64 14.99 -15.82
N LEU A 39 13.49 14.09 -14.86
CA LEU A 39 14.55 13.76 -13.89
C LEU A 39 15.16 12.42 -14.28
N GLY A 40 16.07 12.46 -15.25
CA GLY A 40 16.58 11.26 -15.94
C GLY A 40 17.39 10.29 -15.08
N HIS A 41 17.94 10.77 -13.95
CA HIS A 41 18.76 9.95 -13.04
C HIS A 41 18.03 9.55 -11.76
N LEU A 42 16.79 10.02 -11.56
CA LEU A 42 16.06 9.77 -10.33
C LEU A 42 15.59 8.31 -10.27
N THR A 43 16.19 7.53 -9.39
CA THR A 43 15.87 6.12 -9.18
C THR A 43 14.92 5.88 -8.02
N SER A 44 14.87 6.81 -7.05
CA SER A 44 14.02 6.71 -5.87
C SER A 44 13.25 7.99 -5.61
N MET A 45 11.94 7.88 -5.43
CA MET A 45 11.08 9.00 -5.05
C MET A 45 10.14 8.61 -3.91
N SER A 46 10.11 9.43 -2.87
CA SER A 46 9.13 9.38 -1.79
C SER A 46 8.35 10.70 -1.78
N VAL A 47 7.02 10.61 -1.85
CA VAL A 47 6.14 11.79 -1.77
C VAL A 47 5.08 11.54 -0.72
N GLN A 48 5.03 12.40 0.29
CA GLN A 48 4.11 12.27 1.42
C GLN A 48 3.26 13.53 1.61
N ALA A 49 1.98 13.35 1.93
CA ALA A 49 1.09 14.43 2.30
C ALA A 49 1.42 14.90 3.72
N LYS A 50 1.50 16.22 3.93
CA LYS A 50 1.67 16.77 5.27
C LYS A 50 0.36 16.66 6.08
N PRO A 51 0.44 16.32 7.38
CA PRO A 51 -0.70 16.35 8.28
C PRO A 51 -1.43 17.71 8.27
N GLY A 52 -2.75 17.71 8.50
CA GLY A 52 -3.62 18.89 8.52
C GLY A 52 -4.01 19.48 7.16
N SER A 53 -3.77 18.81 6.03
CA SER A 53 -4.02 19.38 4.69
C SER A 53 -4.58 18.38 3.67
N GLN A 54 -5.27 18.85 2.61
CA GLN A 54 -5.60 18.05 1.41
C GLN A 54 -4.33 17.76 0.58
N GLY A 55 -3.29 17.21 1.22
CA GLY A 55 -1.95 17.06 0.65
C GLY A 55 -1.90 16.17 -0.60
N THR A 56 -2.89 15.28 -0.78
CA THR A 56 -3.05 14.43 -1.96
C THR A 56 -3.13 15.24 -3.25
N SER A 57 -3.82 16.38 -3.27
CA SER A 57 -3.85 17.30 -4.43
C SER A 57 -2.45 17.83 -4.80
N GLY A 58 -1.60 18.06 -3.80
CA GLY A 58 -0.22 18.47 -3.97
C GLY A 58 0.64 17.35 -4.54
N ILE A 59 0.47 16.12 -4.05
CA ILE A 59 1.12 14.92 -4.60
C ILE A 59 0.76 14.76 -6.07
N VAL A 60 -0.53 14.80 -6.39
CA VAL A 60 -1.04 14.70 -7.77
C VAL A 60 -0.41 15.76 -8.67
N SER A 61 -0.32 17.00 -8.19
CA SER A 61 0.28 18.10 -8.94
C SER A 61 1.77 17.87 -9.23
N ILE A 62 2.53 17.39 -8.24
CA ILE A 62 3.97 17.11 -8.41
C ILE A 62 4.15 15.95 -9.38
N LEU A 63 3.46 14.82 -9.18
CA LEU A 63 3.59 13.66 -10.04
C LEU A 63 3.16 13.95 -11.48
N ASN A 64 2.17 14.82 -11.72
CA ASN A 64 1.78 15.23 -13.07
C ASN A 64 2.79 16.15 -13.76
N ALA A 65 3.65 16.85 -13.01
CA ALA A 65 4.66 17.72 -13.56
C ALA A 65 6.00 17.02 -13.84
N LEU A 66 6.10 15.71 -13.58
CA LEU A 66 7.36 14.96 -13.68
C LEU A 66 7.28 13.84 -14.73
N THR A 67 8.45 13.56 -15.31
CA THR A 67 8.75 12.37 -16.09
C THR A 67 10.00 11.73 -15.50
N LEU A 68 9.89 10.48 -15.05
CA LEU A 68 10.88 9.80 -14.20
C LEU A 68 11.34 8.48 -14.83
N PRO A 69 12.08 8.50 -15.96
CA PRO A 69 12.34 7.31 -16.76
C PRO A 69 13.21 6.25 -16.06
N ALA A 70 14.07 6.67 -15.13
CA ALA A 70 14.95 5.77 -14.37
C ALA A 70 14.34 5.28 -13.04
N LEU A 71 13.08 5.60 -12.75
CA LEU A 71 12.47 5.33 -11.44
C LEU A 71 12.37 3.82 -11.17
N LYS A 72 12.90 3.41 -10.02
CA LYS A 72 12.85 2.02 -9.53
C LYS A 72 12.08 1.89 -8.23
N ILE A 73 12.09 2.94 -7.41
CA ILE A 73 11.45 2.98 -6.09
C ILE A 73 10.48 4.15 -6.05
N LEU A 74 9.21 3.86 -5.74
CA LEU A 74 8.19 4.88 -5.56
C LEU A 74 7.42 4.62 -4.25
N VAL A 75 7.49 5.59 -3.35
CA VAL A 75 6.75 5.59 -2.08
C VAL A 75 5.78 6.77 -2.11
N VAL A 76 4.49 6.49 -1.91
CA VAL A 76 3.45 7.51 -1.89
C VAL A 76 2.64 7.38 -0.61
N SER A 77 2.59 8.44 0.19
CA SER A 77 1.74 8.54 1.37
C SER A 77 0.74 9.66 1.19
N THR A 78 -0.55 9.32 1.08
CA THR A 78 -1.64 10.27 0.81
C THR A 78 -2.39 10.63 2.09
N ALA A 79 -3.09 11.77 2.08
CA ALA A 79 -4.04 12.10 3.14
C ALA A 79 -5.36 11.33 2.94
N TRP A 80 -6.21 11.26 3.97
CA TRP A 80 -7.56 10.70 3.84
C TRP A 80 -8.46 11.68 3.08
N VAL A 81 -8.44 11.59 1.74
CA VAL A 81 -9.31 12.37 0.85
C VAL A 81 -10.04 11.42 -0.11
N PRO A 82 -11.33 11.13 0.13
CA PRO A 82 -12.10 10.26 -0.75
C PRO A 82 -12.14 10.78 -2.18
N ASN A 83 -12.11 9.87 -3.17
CA ASN A 83 -12.23 10.15 -4.61
C ASN A 83 -11.05 10.93 -5.24
N ASP A 84 -9.89 11.00 -4.59
CA ASP A 84 -8.73 11.68 -5.18
C ASP A 84 -8.05 10.81 -6.27
N PRO A 85 -7.61 11.40 -7.40
CA PRO A 85 -7.17 10.66 -8.58
C PRO A 85 -5.74 10.12 -8.48
N ILE A 86 -5.27 9.73 -7.29
CA ILE A 86 -3.86 9.33 -7.10
C ILE A 86 -3.49 8.15 -8.00
N SER A 87 -4.35 7.14 -8.08
CA SER A 87 -4.09 5.97 -8.91
C SER A 87 -4.08 6.31 -10.41
N THR A 88 -5.01 7.16 -10.87
CA THR A 88 -5.02 7.69 -12.25
C THR A 88 -3.76 8.49 -12.56
N THR A 89 -3.27 9.25 -11.58
CA THR A 89 -2.04 10.03 -11.69
C THR A 89 -0.82 9.10 -11.80
N LEU A 90 -0.77 8.03 -11.02
CA LEU A 90 0.29 7.02 -11.09
C LEU A 90 0.31 6.30 -12.44
N ILE A 91 -0.86 5.94 -12.98
CA ILE A 91 -0.98 5.36 -14.32
C ILE A 91 -0.47 6.34 -15.37
N SER A 92 -0.88 7.61 -15.28
CA SER A 92 -0.43 8.67 -16.21
C SER A 92 1.08 8.87 -16.12
N LEU A 93 1.65 8.86 -14.92
CA LEU A 93 3.09 8.94 -14.71
C LEU A 93 3.82 7.74 -15.34
N GLN A 94 3.29 6.53 -15.18
CA GLN A 94 3.86 5.33 -15.81
C GLN A 94 3.79 5.37 -17.34
N GLN A 95 2.66 5.81 -17.89
CA GLN A 95 2.50 5.97 -19.34
C GLN A 95 3.46 7.00 -19.95
N ARG A 96 3.80 8.06 -19.20
CA ARG A 96 4.76 9.08 -19.67
C ARG A 96 6.21 8.67 -19.45
N SER A 97 6.50 7.98 -18.36
CA SER A 97 7.88 7.71 -17.92
C SER A 97 8.41 6.37 -18.41
N HIS A 98 7.52 5.39 -18.66
CA HIS A 98 7.87 4.01 -19.02
C HIS A 98 8.93 3.40 -18.10
N PHE A 99 8.89 3.74 -16.81
CA PHE A 99 9.88 3.26 -15.87
C PHE A 99 9.68 1.77 -15.57
N LEU A 100 10.75 1.14 -15.11
CA LEU A 100 10.77 -0.27 -14.72
C LEU A 100 10.74 -0.36 -13.19
N LEU A 101 9.58 -0.05 -12.61
CA LEU A 101 9.43 0.02 -11.16
C LEU A 101 9.69 -1.36 -10.54
N GLU A 102 10.55 -1.39 -9.53
CA GLU A 102 10.90 -2.60 -8.79
C GLU A 102 10.23 -2.58 -7.40
N HIS A 103 10.12 -1.40 -6.79
CA HIS A 103 9.60 -1.21 -5.44
C HIS A 103 8.49 -0.16 -5.42
N PHE A 104 7.33 -0.53 -4.89
CA PHE A 104 6.18 0.35 -4.76
C PHE A 104 5.57 0.29 -3.36
N SER A 105 5.34 1.46 -2.77
CA SER A 105 4.60 1.59 -1.52
C SER A 105 3.51 2.64 -1.65
N LEU A 106 2.29 2.31 -1.23
CA LEU A 106 1.15 3.22 -1.20
C LEU A 106 0.46 3.17 0.16
N SER A 107 0.38 4.33 0.81
CA SER A 107 -0.40 4.54 2.02
C SER A 107 -1.53 5.54 1.77
N GLY A 108 -2.72 5.19 2.28
CA GLY A 108 -3.88 6.06 2.30
C GLY A 108 -5.14 5.45 1.73
N ILE A 109 -5.94 6.21 0.99
CA ILE A 109 -7.12 5.68 0.31
C ILE A 109 -6.68 5.00 -0.99
N ILE A 110 -7.11 3.75 -1.18
CA ILE A 110 -6.66 2.91 -2.28
C ILE A 110 -7.86 2.42 -3.08
N ASP A 111 -7.94 2.85 -4.34
CA ASP A 111 -8.91 2.33 -5.31
C ASP A 111 -8.35 1.07 -5.99
N VAL A 112 -8.98 -0.07 -5.70
CA VAL A 112 -8.50 -1.39 -6.13
C VAL A 112 -8.46 -1.54 -7.66
N VAL A 113 -9.46 -1.02 -8.39
CA VAL A 113 -9.53 -1.16 -9.85
C VAL A 113 -8.39 -0.38 -10.54
N PRO A 114 -8.21 0.94 -10.28
CA PRO A 114 -7.04 1.67 -10.76
C PRO A 114 -5.69 1.07 -10.32
N LEU A 115 -5.59 0.55 -9.10
CA LEU A 115 -4.38 -0.11 -8.63
C LEU A 115 -4.05 -1.36 -9.48
N GLY A 116 -5.08 -2.14 -9.84
CA GLY A 116 -4.93 -3.28 -10.75
C GLY A 116 -4.40 -2.88 -12.13
N MET A 117 -4.90 -1.76 -12.68
CA MET A 117 -4.40 -1.20 -13.94
C MET A 117 -2.93 -0.77 -13.84
N LEU A 118 -2.52 -0.18 -12.71
CA LEU A 118 -1.12 0.13 -12.47
C LEU A 118 -0.27 -1.15 -12.43
N PHE A 119 -0.65 -2.15 -11.64
CA PHE A 119 0.05 -3.43 -11.54
C PHE A 119 0.18 -4.15 -12.89
N HIS A 120 -0.82 -4.00 -13.76
CA HIS A 120 -0.75 -4.50 -15.13
C HIS A 120 0.31 -3.76 -15.96
N ALA A 121 0.44 -2.45 -15.79
CA ALA A 121 1.39 -1.59 -16.50
C ALA A 121 2.84 -1.67 -15.98
N VAL A 122 3.06 -2.20 -14.77
CA VAL A 122 4.39 -2.40 -14.16
C VAL A 122 4.63 -3.87 -13.74
N PRO A 123 4.78 -4.79 -14.70
CA PRO A 123 5.00 -6.20 -14.39
C PRO A 123 6.33 -6.48 -13.69
N THR A 124 7.28 -5.52 -13.74
CA THR A 124 8.62 -5.59 -13.12
C THR A 124 8.61 -5.49 -11.61
N LEU A 125 7.46 -5.19 -10.99
CA LEU A 125 7.35 -5.01 -9.55
C LEU A 125 7.78 -6.28 -8.79
N LYS A 126 8.71 -6.06 -7.87
CA LYS A 126 9.34 -7.07 -7.02
C LYS A 126 8.86 -6.96 -5.59
N THR A 127 8.65 -5.74 -5.10
CA THR A 127 8.14 -5.49 -3.74
C THR A 127 6.96 -4.53 -3.78
N VAL A 128 5.89 -4.90 -3.08
CA VAL A 128 4.68 -4.06 -2.95
C VAL A 128 4.33 -3.93 -1.47
N SER A 129 4.16 -2.69 -1.02
CA SER A 129 3.68 -2.36 0.32
C SER A 129 2.39 -1.56 0.22
N LEU A 130 1.30 -2.05 0.83
CA LEU A 130 0.00 -1.39 0.78
C LEU A 130 -0.49 -1.14 2.20
N HIS A 131 -0.74 0.13 2.50
CA HIS A 131 -1.15 0.60 3.81
C HIS A 131 -2.47 1.36 3.71
N PRO A 132 -3.58 0.64 3.42
CA PRO A 132 -4.87 1.28 3.24
C PRO A 132 -5.39 1.82 4.56
N TYR A 133 -5.93 3.02 4.53
CA TYR A 133 -6.60 3.56 5.69
C TYR A 133 -8.00 2.93 5.88
N ASP A 134 -8.71 2.69 4.78
CA ASP A 134 -9.98 1.96 4.78
C ASP A 134 -9.72 0.45 4.76
N GLN A 135 -10.05 -0.23 5.86
CA GLN A 135 -9.85 -1.67 6.00
C GLN A 135 -10.86 -2.49 5.19
N SER A 136 -11.97 -1.89 4.73
CA SER A 136 -13.01 -2.59 3.97
C SER A 136 -12.52 -3.06 2.58
N ILE A 137 -11.47 -2.43 2.05
CA ILE A 137 -10.95 -2.75 0.71
C ILE A 137 -10.29 -4.13 0.63
N TYR A 138 -9.91 -4.73 1.77
CA TYR A 138 -9.07 -5.93 1.80
C TYR A 138 -9.68 -7.09 1.03
N ARG A 139 -11.01 -7.25 1.09
CA ARG A 139 -11.71 -8.27 0.29
C ARG A 139 -11.39 -8.12 -1.20
N SER A 140 -11.59 -6.92 -1.73
CA SER A 140 -11.38 -6.60 -3.14
C SER A 140 -9.89 -6.67 -3.52
N LEU A 141 -9.01 -6.17 -2.65
CA LEU A 141 -7.57 -6.19 -2.85
C LEU A 141 -7.00 -7.62 -2.88
N LEU A 142 -7.43 -8.50 -1.98
CA LEU A 142 -6.97 -9.88 -1.95
C LEU A 142 -7.47 -10.65 -3.18
N LEU A 143 -8.71 -10.42 -3.62
CA LEU A 143 -9.22 -11.00 -4.87
C LEU A 143 -8.42 -10.52 -6.10
N LEU A 144 -8.04 -9.24 -6.13
CA LEU A 144 -7.18 -8.67 -7.18
C LEU A 144 -5.81 -9.36 -7.25
N LEU A 145 -5.21 -9.66 -6.10
CA LEU A 145 -3.90 -10.32 -6.01
C LEU A 145 -3.97 -11.83 -6.28
N GLU A 146 -5.14 -12.44 -6.06
CA GLU A 146 -5.36 -13.89 -6.20
C GLU A 146 -5.81 -14.30 -7.61
N SER A 147 -6.58 -13.45 -8.29
CA SER A 147 -7.33 -13.84 -9.49
C SER A 147 -6.63 -13.40 -10.78
N PRO A 148 -6.74 -14.18 -11.87
CA PRO A 148 -6.30 -13.74 -13.19
C PRO A 148 -6.93 -12.40 -13.57
N TRP A 149 -6.14 -11.55 -14.22
CA TRP A 149 -6.61 -10.25 -14.66
C TRP A 149 -7.55 -10.39 -15.86
N PRO A 150 -8.74 -9.76 -15.86
CA PRO A 150 -9.78 -10.00 -16.88
C PRO A 150 -9.35 -9.72 -18.32
N GLN A 151 -8.31 -8.90 -18.53
CA GLN A 151 -7.89 -8.46 -19.87
C GLN A 151 -6.93 -9.46 -20.55
N ASN A 152 -6.25 -10.33 -19.80
CA ASN A 152 -5.21 -11.19 -20.37
C ASN A 152 -5.09 -12.57 -19.71
N ASP A 153 -6.00 -12.92 -18.81
CA ASP A 153 -6.03 -14.19 -18.06
C ASP A 153 -4.72 -14.52 -17.31
N LYS A 154 -3.88 -13.51 -17.04
CA LYS A 154 -2.63 -13.67 -16.29
C LYS A 154 -2.74 -13.05 -14.90
N LEU A 155 -2.06 -13.65 -13.94
CA LEU A 155 -1.94 -13.05 -12.61
C LEU A 155 -1.10 -11.77 -12.69
N LEU A 156 -1.53 -10.76 -11.92
CA LEU A 156 -0.78 -9.52 -11.76
C LEU A 156 0.50 -9.75 -10.96
N LEU A 157 1.49 -8.88 -11.20
CA LEU A 157 2.76 -8.87 -10.46
C LEU A 157 3.50 -10.23 -10.53
N PRO A 158 3.85 -10.70 -11.74
CA PRO A 158 4.50 -12.00 -11.92
C PRO A 158 5.88 -12.07 -11.26
N HIS A 159 6.55 -10.96 -10.98
CA HIS A 159 7.87 -10.93 -10.35
C HIS A 159 7.83 -10.59 -8.85
N LEU A 160 6.65 -10.56 -8.23
CA LEU A 160 6.51 -10.19 -6.82
C LEU A 160 7.17 -11.22 -5.91
N HIS A 161 8.17 -10.79 -5.15
CA HIS A 161 8.83 -11.61 -4.14
C HIS A 161 8.71 -11.06 -2.71
N SER A 162 8.18 -9.85 -2.53
CA SER A 162 7.88 -9.27 -1.22
C SER A 162 6.53 -8.56 -1.22
N LEU A 163 5.70 -8.86 -0.22
CA LEU A 163 4.40 -8.23 -0.03
C LEU A 163 4.28 -7.76 1.43
N GLU A 164 4.01 -6.48 1.62
CA GLU A 164 3.67 -5.92 2.93
C GLU A 164 2.27 -5.35 2.90
N LEU A 165 1.47 -5.71 3.91
CA LEU A 165 0.14 -5.19 4.13
C LEU A 165 0.04 -4.70 5.57
N SER A 166 -0.76 -3.67 5.85
CA SER A 166 -1.03 -3.23 7.23
C SER A 166 -2.49 -3.19 7.61
N ALA A 167 -2.80 -3.71 8.79
CA ALA A 167 -4.10 -3.66 9.41
C ALA A 167 -4.09 -2.75 10.64
N HIS A 168 -5.24 -2.15 10.92
CA HIS A 168 -5.48 -1.34 12.10
C HIS A 168 -6.16 -2.21 13.15
N ALA A 169 -5.67 -2.19 14.39
CA ALA A 169 -6.39 -2.78 15.52
C ALA A 169 -7.71 -2.03 15.78
N LEU A 170 -8.58 -2.62 16.61
CA LEU A 170 -9.83 -1.99 17.00
C LEU A 170 -9.55 -0.58 17.59
N GLY A 171 -10.37 0.40 17.22
CA GLY A 171 -10.21 1.79 17.70
C GLY A 171 -9.11 2.61 17.00
N ILE A 172 -8.32 1.99 16.13
CA ILE A 172 -7.32 2.68 15.32
C ILE A 172 -7.91 3.12 13.99
N TYR A 173 -7.78 4.40 13.67
CA TYR A 173 -8.24 4.98 12.42
C TYR A 173 -7.25 6.02 11.93
N ALA A 174 -7.26 6.29 10.62
CA ALA A 174 -6.55 7.43 10.08
C ALA A 174 -7.49 8.64 10.08
N ASN A 175 -7.03 9.77 10.62
CA ASN A 175 -7.79 11.01 10.54
C ASN A 175 -7.74 11.61 9.12
N SER A 176 -8.43 12.73 8.90
CA SER A 176 -8.47 13.46 7.61
C SER A 176 -7.10 13.78 7.03
N SER A 177 -6.07 13.79 7.86
CA SER A 177 -4.70 14.09 7.47
C SER A 177 -3.83 12.87 7.21
N GLY A 178 -4.37 11.66 7.35
CA GLY A 178 -3.64 10.40 7.22
C GLY A 178 -2.81 10.02 8.45
N LYS A 179 -2.88 10.79 9.53
CA LYS A 179 -2.25 10.38 10.80
C LYS A 179 -3.13 9.33 11.47
N LEU A 180 -2.53 8.20 11.83
CA LEU A 180 -3.19 7.18 12.65
C LEU A 180 -3.41 7.72 14.06
N GLN A 181 -4.60 7.48 14.60
CA GLN A 181 -5.01 7.89 15.95
C GLN A 181 -5.85 6.79 16.57
N TYR A 182 -5.84 6.76 17.91
CA TYR A 182 -6.75 5.92 18.69
C TYR A 182 -7.97 6.73 19.14
N HIS A 183 -9.16 6.14 19.04
CA HIS A 183 -10.36 6.70 19.66
C HIS A 183 -11.17 5.58 20.33
N MET A 184 -11.28 5.69 21.66
CA MET A 184 -11.82 4.65 22.54
C MET A 184 -13.36 4.59 22.58
N VAL A 185 -14.06 5.58 22.00
CA VAL A 185 -15.53 5.56 21.95
C VAL A 185 -15.96 4.82 20.70
N LEU A 186 -16.02 3.50 20.79
CA LEU A 186 -16.56 2.66 19.71
C LEU A 186 -17.97 2.21 20.08
N ASP A 187 -18.93 2.68 19.30
CA ASP A 187 -20.28 2.16 19.28
C ASP A 187 -20.24 0.62 19.03
N PRO A 188 -21.07 -0.19 19.71
CA PRO A 188 -21.24 -1.60 19.40
C PRO A 188 -21.32 -1.92 17.91
N ASP A 189 -21.99 -1.10 17.11
CA ASP A 189 -22.11 -1.28 15.66
C ASP A 189 -20.75 -1.18 14.93
N VAL A 190 -19.86 -0.29 15.39
CA VAL A 190 -18.51 -0.13 14.84
C VAL A 190 -17.65 -1.35 15.19
N ILE A 191 -17.77 -1.86 16.42
CA ILE A 191 -17.08 -3.08 16.86
C ILE A 191 -17.56 -4.28 16.03
N HIS A 192 -18.88 -4.44 15.85
CA HIS A 192 -19.46 -5.50 15.03
C HIS A 192 -19.02 -5.38 13.56
N HIS A 193 -19.00 -4.19 13.00
CA HIS A 193 -18.53 -3.95 11.64
C HIS A 193 -17.05 -4.33 11.49
N TYR A 194 -16.20 -3.90 12.42
CA TYR A 194 -14.77 -4.23 12.43
C TYR A 194 -14.55 -5.75 12.48
N ARG A 195 -15.16 -6.45 13.44
CA ARG A 195 -15.06 -7.92 13.56
C ARG A 195 -15.51 -8.61 12.28
N ARG A 196 -16.60 -8.14 11.65
CA ARG A 196 -17.06 -8.69 10.37
C ARG A 196 -16.02 -8.54 9.26
N LEU A 197 -15.33 -7.39 9.18
CA LEU A 197 -14.25 -7.19 8.22
C LEU A 197 -13.04 -8.08 8.51
N SER A 198 -12.64 -8.20 9.78
CA SER A 198 -11.53 -9.05 10.23
C SER A 198 -11.79 -10.53 9.88
N ASN A 199 -12.96 -11.06 10.25
CA ASN A 199 -13.40 -12.44 9.94
C ASN A 199 -13.39 -12.78 8.45
N LEU A 200 -13.58 -11.79 7.57
CA LEU A 200 -13.50 -12.01 6.12
C LEU A 200 -12.06 -11.95 5.62
N ARG A 201 -11.25 -11.07 6.21
CA ARG A 201 -9.89 -10.77 5.75
C ARG A 201 -8.93 -11.94 5.99
N SER A 202 -8.92 -12.54 7.18
CA SER A 202 -7.94 -13.60 7.54
C SER A 202 -8.09 -14.83 6.62
N PRO A 203 -9.28 -15.42 6.46
CA PRO A 203 -9.45 -16.59 5.60
C PRO A 203 -9.14 -16.31 4.13
N MET A 204 -9.52 -15.12 3.63
CA MET A 204 -9.21 -14.71 2.25
C MET A 204 -7.72 -14.50 2.04
N LEU A 205 -7.03 -13.91 3.00
CA LEU A 205 -5.59 -13.75 2.96
C LEU A 205 -4.92 -15.13 2.88
N PHE A 206 -5.36 -16.08 3.71
CA PHE A 206 -4.79 -17.43 3.71
C PHE A 206 -5.10 -18.19 2.42
N ALA A 207 -6.29 -18.03 1.86
CA ALA A 207 -6.64 -18.58 0.56
C ALA A 207 -5.73 -18.01 -0.55
N MET A 208 -5.58 -16.68 -0.60
CA MET A 208 -4.73 -15.99 -1.58
C MET A 208 -3.27 -16.44 -1.46
N LEU A 209 -2.71 -16.41 -0.25
CA LEU A 209 -1.35 -16.87 0.02
C LEU A 209 -1.22 -18.33 -0.46
N ARG A 210 -2.04 -19.25 0.06
CA ARG A 210 -1.97 -20.68 -0.35
C ARG A 210 -2.04 -20.86 -1.86
N LYS A 211 -2.93 -20.15 -2.57
CA LYS A 211 -3.10 -20.30 -4.02
C LYS A 211 -1.92 -19.73 -4.79
N ARG A 212 -1.44 -18.54 -4.42
CA ARG A 212 -0.26 -17.93 -5.04
C ARG A 212 1.02 -18.73 -4.79
N PHE A 213 1.07 -19.46 -3.67
CA PHE A 213 2.19 -20.31 -3.26
C PHE A 213 2.03 -21.80 -3.59
N ARG A 214 0.94 -22.22 -4.25
CA ARG A 214 0.79 -23.62 -4.71
C ARG A 214 1.80 -24.01 -5.80
N GLY A 215 2.55 -23.03 -6.32
CA GLY A 215 3.59 -23.22 -7.33
C GLY A 215 4.84 -23.87 -6.77
N SER A 216 4.96 -25.17 -7.02
CA SER A 216 6.21 -25.95 -7.09
C SER A 216 7.40 -25.14 -7.68
N PRO A 217 8.66 -25.44 -7.34
CA PRO A 217 9.86 -24.81 -7.93
C PRO A 217 9.93 -24.84 -9.48
N ASN A 218 9.01 -25.54 -10.14
CA ASN A 218 8.80 -25.59 -11.60
C ASN A 218 7.46 -25.00 -12.05
N SER A 219 6.91 -23.97 -11.39
CA SER A 219 5.60 -23.41 -11.76
C SER A 219 5.60 -22.95 -13.23
N LYS A 220 4.73 -23.57 -14.03
CA LYS A 220 4.66 -23.44 -15.49
C LYS A 220 4.15 -22.06 -15.97
N ASP A 221 3.83 -21.15 -15.05
CA ASP A 221 3.09 -19.92 -15.33
C ASP A 221 3.98 -18.65 -15.33
N GLY A 222 5.30 -18.80 -15.10
CA GLY A 222 6.25 -17.67 -15.13
C GLY A 222 6.11 -16.70 -13.93
N ILE A 223 5.47 -17.14 -12.85
CA ILE A 223 5.25 -16.36 -11.63
C ILE A 223 6.35 -16.70 -10.62
N ALA A 224 6.99 -15.66 -10.10
CA ALA A 224 7.99 -15.74 -9.06
C ALA A 224 7.35 -16.20 -7.74
N GLN A 225 8.09 -17.02 -7.01
CA GLN A 225 7.72 -17.39 -5.65
C GLN A 225 7.85 -16.17 -4.74
N LEU A 226 6.77 -15.83 -4.03
CA LEU A 226 6.78 -14.78 -3.04
C LEU A 226 7.59 -15.25 -1.80
N LYS A 227 8.61 -14.49 -1.40
CA LYS A 227 9.62 -14.89 -0.38
C LYS A 227 9.36 -14.27 0.98
N ASN A 228 8.85 -13.04 0.99
CA ASN A 228 8.61 -12.28 2.21
C ASN A 228 7.18 -11.77 2.24
N VAL A 229 6.49 -12.03 3.35
CA VAL A 229 5.15 -11.52 3.61
C VAL A 229 5.15 -10.84 4.96
N THR A 230 4.84 -9.55 4.99
CA THR A 230 4.76 -8.76 6.22
C THR A 230 3.32 -8.35 6.44
N LEU A 231 2.75 -8.76 7.58
CA LEU A 231 1.39 -8.45 7.99
C LEU A 231 1.47 -7.57 9.23
N ARG A 232 1.55 -6.25 9.01
CA ARG A 232 1.75 -5.25 10.06
C ARG A 232 0.45 -4.93 10.78
N THR A 233 0.50 -4.79 12.10
CA THR A 233 -0.61 -4.31 12.92
C THR A 233 -0.25 -2.97 13.54
N TYR A 234 -1.09 -1.95 13.35
CA TYR A 234 -1.02 -0.70 14.11
C TYR A 234 -1.98 -0.76 15.30
N ARG A 235 -1.51 -0.44 16.50
CA ARG A 235 -2.29 -0.51 17.76
C ARG A 235 -2.05 0.70 18.65
N SER A 236 -2.95 0.94 19.60
CA SER A 236 -2.74 1.93 20.65
C SER A 236 -1.71 1.42 21.66
N SER A 237 -0.84 2.32 22.15
CA SER A 237 0.03 2.06 23.29
C SER A 237 -0.75 1.92 24.61
N GLY A 238 -1.95 2.53 24.68
CA GLY A 238 -2.83 2.51 25.85
C GLY A 238 -3.72 1.27 25.97
N GLU A 239 -3.85 0.46 24.91
CA GLU A 239 -4.55 -0.83 24.97
C GLU A 239 -3.61 -1.92 25.50
N VAL A 240 -3.44 -1.97 26.82
CA VAL A 240 -3.08 -3.22 27.51
C VAL A 240 -4.40 -3.75 28.05
N GLY A 241 -4.96 -4.77 27.40
CA GLY A 241 -6.31 -5.26 27.69
C GLY A 241 -6.51 -5.60 29.18
N TYR A 242 -7.65 -5.17 29.73
CA TYR A 242 -8.22 -5.76 30.94
C TYR A 242 -9.04 -6.99 30.50
N GLY A 243 -8.51 -8.21 30.68
CA GLY A 243 -9.22 -9.47 30.40
C GLY A 243 -8.42 -10.49 29.56
N ASP A 244 -9.03 -11.66 29.31
CA ASP A 244 -8.50 -12.82 28.55
C ASP A 244 -8.17 -12.53 27.07
N ASP A 245 -8.30 -11.28 26.62
CA ASP A 245 -8.05 -10.78 25.26
C ASP A 245 -6.55 -10.72 24.87
N GLN A 246 -5.70 -11.54 25.49
CA GLN A 246 -4.26 -11.61 25.18
C GLN A 246 -3.99 -12.11 23.74
N GLY A 247 -4.99 -12.71 23.07
CA GLY A 247 -4.97 -13.10 21.66
C GLY A 247 -5.13 -11.95 20.65
N LEU A 248 -5.58 -10.75 21.07
CA LEU A 248 -5.91 -9.62 20.19
C LEU A 248 -4.70 -8.80 19.67
N GLN A 249 -3.48 -9.32 19.76
CA GLN A 249 -2.27 -8.54 19.42
C GLN A 249 -2.09 -8.28 17.92
N GLN A 250 -2.81 -9.03 17.06
CA GLN A 250 -2.72 -8.93 15.61
C GLN A 250 -4.08 -8.61 15.02
N ALA A 251 -4.21 -7.47 14.36
CA ALA A 251 -5.46 -7.09 13.69
C ALA A 251 -5.85 -8.07 12.56
N TRP A 252 -4.88 -8.84 12.07
CA TRP A 252 -5.05 -9.85 11.02
C TRP A 252 -5.76 -11.13 11.48
N ILE A 253 -6.11 -11.26 12.75
CA ILE A 253 -6.57 -12.50 13.37
C ILE A 253 -7.69 -12.14 14.36
N ASP A 254 -8.90 -12.68 14.17
CA ASP A 254 -10.06 -12.30 14.99
C ASP A 254 -10.20 -13.17 16.27
N ASP A 255 -9.71 -14.42 16.23
CA ASP A 255 -9.77 -15.35 17.36
C ASP A 255 -8.60 -16.37 17.41
N ASP A 256 -8.55 -17.15 18.49
CA ASP A 256 -7.49 -18.14 18.77
C ASP A 256 -7.50 -19.33 17.80
N ASP A 257 -8.65 -19.70 17.24
CA ASP A 257 -8.76 -20.79 16.26
C ASP A 257 -8.19 -20.36 14.90
N GLU A 258 -8.49 -19.13 14.48
CA GLU A 258 -7.85 -18.47 13.33
C GLU A 258 -6.35 -18.31 13.55
N PHE A 259 -5.92 -17.97 14.76
CA PHE A 259 -4.51 -17.90 15.12
C PHE A 259 -3.83 -19.25 14.93
N CYS A 260 -4.42 -20.34 15.42
CA CYS A 260 -3.89 -21.68 15.26
C CYS A 260 -3.81 -22.09 13.77
N ALA A 261 -4.86 -21.80 13.00
CA ALA A 261 -4.89 -22.07 11.55
C ALA A 261 -3.85 -21.25 10.76
N LEU A 262 -3.61 -20.00 11.19
CA LEU A 262 -2.54 -19.16 10.66
C LEU A 262 -1.18 -19.75 10.98
N GLN A 263 -0.91 -20.15 12.23
CA GLN A 263 0.38 -20.73 12.63
C GLN A 263 0.70 -21.99 11.82
N LEU A 264 -0.30 -22.84 11.57
CA LEU A 264 -0.15 -24.00 10.68
C LEU A 264 0.19 -23.59 9.24
N THR A 265 -0.44 -22.54 8.73
CA THR A 265 -0.18 -22.02 7.38
C THR A 265 1.22 -21.41 7.29
N VAL A 266 1.60 -20.57 8.25
CA VAL A 266 2.92 -19.95 8.35
C VAL A 266 4.02 -21.01 8.45
N ARG A 267 3.80 -22.10 9.20
CA ARG A 267 4.74 -23.23 9.26
C ARG A 267 4.96 -23.86 7.89
N LYS A 268 3.89 -24.17 7.16
CA LYS A 268 3.97 -24.72 5.80
C LYS A 268 4.66 -23.76 4.82
N LEU A 269 4.41 -22.45 4.94
CA LEU A 269 5.07 -21.45 4.12
C LEU A 269 6.57 -21.35 4.43
N LYS A 270 6.95 -21.44 5.72
CA LYS A 270 8.37 -21.47 6.13
C LYS A 270 9.11 -22.69 5.57
N GLU A 271 8.47 -23.87 5.57
CA GLU A 271 9.01 -25.08 4.93
C GLU A 271 9.26 -24.90 3.43
N GLN A 272 8.51 -24.00 2.78
CA GLN A 272 8.68 -23.62 1.37
C GLN A 272 9.71 -22.49 1.16
N GLY A 273 10.40 -22.04 2.22
CA GLY A 273 11.38 -20.95 2.16
C GLY A 273 10.79 -19.55 2.20
N ILE A 274 9.53 -19.41 2.64
CA ILE A 274 8.81 -18.14 2.71
C ILE A 274 8.81 -17.64 4.15
N VAL A 275 9.25 -16.39 4.35
CA VAL A 275 9.25 -15.72 5.64
C VAL A 275 7.95 -14.93 5.79
N VAL A 276 7.18 -15.22 6.83
CA VAL A 276 6.00 -14.44 7.22
C VAL A 276 6.27 -13.74 8.54
N GLN A 277 6.08 -12.42 8.57
CA GLN A 277 6.32 -11.54 9.73
C GLN A 277 5.03 -10.86 10.16
N PHE A 278 4.91 -10.65 11.47
CA PHE A 278 3.74 -10.03 12.11
C PHE A 278 4.16 -8.83 12.99
N PRO A 279 4.79 -7.79 12.42
CA PRO A 279 5.23 -6.66 13.21
C PRO A 279 4.03 -5.93 13.81
N VAL A 280 4.20 -5.49 15.05
CA VAL A 280 3.22 -4.65 15.77
C VAL A 280 3.85 -3.30 16.01
N GLU A 281 3.15 -2.25 15.63
CA GLU A 281 3.59 -0.87 15.77
C GLU A 281 2.59 -0.12 16.65
N CYS A 282 3.08 0.36 17.79
CA CYS A 282 2.29 1.18 18.69
C CYS A 282 2.25 2.62 18.17
N ILE A 283 1.06 3.20 18.12
CA ILE A 283 0.84 4.61 17.83
C ILE A 283 0.44 5.34 19.12
N ASP A 284 0.94 6.56 19.26
CA ASP A 284 0.65 7.49 20.36
C ASP A 284 -0.56 8.40 20.07
#